data_AF-A0A661E8A6-F1
#
_entry.id   AF-A0A661E8A6-F1
#
_cell.length_a   1.000
_cell.length_b   1.000
_cell.length_c   1.000
_cell.angle_alpha   90.00
_cell.angle_beta   90.00
_cell.angle_gamma   90.00
#
_symmetry.space_group_name_H-M   'P 1'
#
loop_
_entity.id
_entity.type
_entity.pdbx_description
1 polymer ?
#
loop_
_entity_poly.entity_id
_entity_poly.type
_entity_poly.pdbx_seq_one_letter_code
_entity_poly.pdbx_strand_id
1 'polypeptide(L)'
;MKVIIIIFLLSLSTSLFAEVPVATEKQDKIRPSYPFPTFLSTGPYIWYENVKNKPIKGHTFRISTFSTEQSYEIFIEKVEFGNDGCCLEIIDFRQLILDKAFLQTHYPKNKGSHNFKLIRWLEPEVFEFQAFGGKYKLSQIGEQSPLLEEIEETEENIAQ
;
A
#
# COMPACT_ATOMS: atom_id res chain seq x y z
N MET A 1 -16.99 14.23 -58.14
CA MET A 1 -16.47 13.31 -57.11
C MET A 1 -16.29 14.09 -55.82
N LYS A 2 -17.13 13.87 -54.79
CA LYS A 2 -16.94 14.46 -53.46
C LYS A 2 -16.23 13.42 -52.59
N VAL A 3 -14.98 13.69 -52.22
CA VAL A 3 -14.22 12.88 -51.28
C VAL A 3 -14.61 13.36 -49.88
N ILE A 4 -15.34 12.53 -49.14
CA ILE A 4 -15.66 12.76 -47.73
C ILE A 4 -14.49 12.17 -46.93
N ILE A 5 -13.65 13.06 -46.37
CA ILE A 5 -12.58 12.67 -45.45
C ILE A 5 -13.21 12.55 -44.07
N ILE A 6 -13.44 11.32 -43.63
CA ILE A 6 -13.88 11.01 -42.26
C ILE A 6 -12.63 11.11 -41.38
N ILE A 7 -12.46 12.23 -40.68
CA ILE A 7 -11.42 12.40 -39.66
C ILE A 7 -11.93 11.70 -38.40
N PHE A 8 -11.43 10.49 -38.16
CA PHE A 8 -11.65 9.75 -36.92
C PHE A 8 -10.81 10.40 -35.82
N LEU A 9 -11.40 11.32 -35.04
CA LEU A 9 -10.79 11.82 -33.80
C LEU A 9 -10.79 10.68 -32.77
N LEU A 10 -9.70 9.92 -32.72
CA LEU A 10 -9.40 9.03 -31.61
C LEU A 10 -9.04 9.92 -30.40
N SER A 11 -10.03 10.24 -29.58
CA SER A 11 -9.78 10.73 -28.22
C SER A 11 -9.14 9.59 -27.43
N LEU A 12 -7.80 9.58 -27.35
CA LEU A 12 -7.09 8.81 -26.33
C LEU A 12 -7.47 9.40 -24.97
N SER A 13 -8.51 8.86 -24.36
CA SER A 13 -8.84 9.07 -22.96
C SER A 13 -7.80 8.32 -22.12
N THR A 14 -6.57 8.82 -22.05
CA THR A 14 -5.64 8.35 -21.04
C THR A 14 -6.13 8.90 -19.71
N SER A 15 -6.95 8.12 -19.00
CA SER A 15 -7.14 8.26 -17.57
C SER A 15 -5.80 7.97 -16.91
N LEU A 16 -4.94 9.00 -16.87
CA LEU A 16 -3.73 8.99 -16.06
C LEU A 16 -4.18 9.08 -14.61
N PHE A 17 -4.41 7.93 -13.99
CA PHE A 17 -4.38 7.87 -12.53
C PHE A 17 -2.94 8.23 -12.14
N ALA A 18 -2.78 9.43 -11.59
CA ALA A 18 -1.47 9.89 -11.19
C ALA A 18 -1.01 9.06 -9.99
N GLU A 19 0.02 8.25 -10.20
CA GLU A 19 0.76 7.64 -9.09
C GLU A 19 1.45 8.77 -8.30
N VAL A 20 1.20 8.82 -7.00
CA VAL A 20 1.67 9.90 -6.13
C VAL A 20 2.61 9.31 -5.09
N PRO A 21 3.84 9.82 -4.97
CA PRO A 21 4.76 9.32 -3.97
C PRO A 21 4.25 9.64 -2.56
N VAL A 22 4.30 8.65 -1.68
CA VAL A 22 3.97 8.78 -0.26
C VAL A 22 5.26 8.80 0.54
N ALA A 23 5.41 9.78 1.43
CA ALA A 23 6.54 9.82 2.33
C ALA A 23 6.46 8.68 3.37
N THR A 24 7.60 8.07 3.67
CA THR A 24 7.76 7.16 4.81
C THR A 24 8.78 7.70 5.81
N GLU A 25 8.56 7.42 7.09
CA GLU A 25 9.47 7.81 8.17
C GLU A 25 10.00 6.57 8.89
N LYS A 26 11.32 6.39 8.89
CA LYS A 26 11.97 5.28 9.59
C LYS A 26 11.81 5.41 11.11
N GLN A 27 11.51 4.29 11.76
CA GLN A 27 11.26 4.22 13.18
C GLN A 27 12.38 3.43 13.88
N ASP A 28 13.09 4.07 14.81
CA ASP A 28 14.27 3.49 15.49
C ASP A 28 13.93 2.57 16.69
N LYS A 29 12.72 2.00 16.75
CA LYS A 29 12.19 1.33 17.96
C LYS A 29 11.95 -0.16 17.81
N ILE A 30 12.92 -0.91 17.30
CA ILE A 30 12.87 -2.37 17.38
C ILE A 30 13.28 -2.79 18.81
N ARG A 31 12.34 -2.61 19.76
CA ARG A 31 12.20 -3.21 21.11
C ARG A 31 13.07 -2.65 22.24
N PRO A 32 12.42 -2.21 23.36
CA PRO A 32 11.49 -3.05 24.15
C PRO A 32 10.00 -2.64 24.17
N SER A 33 9.61 -1.50 23.58
CA SER A 33 8.25 -0.95 23.73
C SER A 33 7.40 -0.99 22.45
N TYR A 34 7.68 -1.91 21.54
CA TYR A 34 6.85 -2.09 20.34
C TYR A 34 5.44 -2.53 20.81
N PRO A 35 4.39 -1.71 20.65
CA PRO A 35 3.07 -2.03 21.20
C PRO A 35 2.48 -3.27 20.51
N PHE A 36 1.41 -3.82 21.08
CA PHE A 36 0.61 -4.78 20.33
C PHE A 36 -0.20 -4.02 19.26
N PRO A 37 -0.04 -4.35 17.96
CA PRO A 37 -0.77 -3.66 16.91
C PRO A 37 -2.27 -4.01 16.99
N THR A 38 -3.12 -3.03 16.67
CA THR A 38 -4.57 -3.23 16.61
C THR A 38 -4.99 -3.99 15.36
N PHE A 39 -4.16 -3.93 14.31
CA PHE A 39 -4.29 -4.71 13.09
C PHE A 39 -2.89 -5.12 12.63
N LEU A 40 -2.77 -6.36 12.16
CA LEU A 40 -1.55 -6.86 11.56
C LEU A 40 -1.92 -7.76 10.38
N SER A 41 -1.38 -7.47 9.21
CA SER A 41 -1.50 -8.34 8.04
C SER A 41 -0.13 -8.59 7.44
N THR A 42 0.12 -9.85 7.08
CA THR A 42 1.36 -10.29 6.43
C THR A 42 1.09 -10.52 4.96
N GLY A 43 1.92 -9.92 4.10
CA GLY A 43 1.86 -10.11 2.67
C GLY A 43 2.43 -11.46 2.22
N PRO A 44 2.46 -11.70 0.90
CA PRO A 44 3.13 -12.86 0.33
C PRO A 44 4.61 -12.95 0.75
N TYR A 45 5.12 -14.18 0.88
CA TYR A 45 6.53 -14.43 1.22
C TYR A 45 7.43 -14.37 -0.01
N ILE A 46 8.57 -13.66 0.11
CA ILE A 46 9.64 -13.64 -0.89
C ILE A 46 10.78 -14.51 -0.37
N TRP A 47 11.05 -15.62 -1.06
CA TRP A 47 12.17 -16.51 -0.73
C TRP A 47 13.45 -15.99 -1.34
N TYR A 48 14.53 -15.97 -0.56
CA TYR A 48 15.86 -15.68 -1.07
C TYR A 48 16.40 -16.85 -1.88
N GLU A 49 17.16 -16.56 -2.93
CA GLU A 49 17.81 -17.60 -3.71
C GLU A 49 18.94 -18.28 -2.93
N ASN A 50 19.13 -19.58 -3.15
CA ASN A 50 20.28 -20.35 -2.66
C ASN A 50 20.50 -20.36 -1.13
N VAL A 51 19.41 -20.36 -0.34
CA VAL A 51 19.44 -20.29 1.13
C VAL A 51 19.44 -21.65 1.85
N LYS A 52 19.75 -22.76 1.18
CA LYS A 52 19.64 -24.12 1.77
C LYS A 52 20.32 -24.24 3.15
N ASN A 53 21.50 -23.63 3.31
CA ASN A 53 22.30 -23.69 4.54
C ASN A 53 22.28 -22.39 5.37
N LYS A 54 21.43 -21.41 5.03
CA LYS A 54 21.31 -20.16 5.78
C LYS A 54 20.13 -20.24 6.76
N PRO A 55 20.21 -19.63 7.96
CA PRO A 55 19.10 -19.61 8.91
C PRO A 55 17.92 -18.79 8.39
N ILE A 56 18.20 -17.66 7.74
CA ILE A 56 17.21 -16.78 7.11
C ILE A 56 16.91 -17.29 5.71
N LYS A 57 15.62 -17.44 5.40
CA LYS A 57 15.12 -18.03 4.15
C LYS A 57 14.47 -17.03 3.21
N GLY A 58 14.03 -15.90 3.71
CA GLY A 58 13.35 -14.90 2.91
C GLY A 58 12.86 -13.74 3.74
N HIS A 59 12.05 -12.90 3.12
CA HIS A 59 11.38 -11.80 3.79
C HIS A 59 9.95 -11.61 3.28
N THR A 60 9.17 -10.86 4.04
CA THR A 60 7.84 -10.40 3.65
C THR A 60 7.62 -9.02 4.21
N PHE A 61 6.61 -8.34 3.67
CA PHE A 61 6.14 -7.09 4.24
C PHE A 61 4.91 -7.35 5.12
N ARG A 62 4.81 -6.57 6.20
CA ARG A 62 3.59 -6.49 6.99
C ARG A 62 3.08 -5.07 7.03
N ILE A 63 1.76 -4.98 7.12
CA ILE A 63 1.09 -3.75 7.49
C ILE A 63 0.59 -3.90 8.92
N SER A 64 1.06 -3.03 9.80
CA SER A 64 0.56 -2.91 11.15
C SER A 64 -0.12 -1.56 11.32
N THR A 65 -1.19 -1.52 12.12
CA THR A 65 -1.75 -0.26 12.59
C THR A 65 -1.78 -0.22 14.09
N PHE A 66 -1.67 1.00 14.61
CA PHE A 66 -1.81 1.30 16.02
C PHE A 66 -2.88 2.37 16.18
N SER A 67 -3.84 2.11 17.06
CA SER A 67 -4.74 3.16 17.53
C SER A 67 -4.04 3.85 18.69
N THR A 68 -3.48 5.02 18.43
CA THR A 68 -3.06 5.95 19.49
C THR A 68 -4.19 6.97 19.70
N GLU A 69 -4.14 7.71 20.79
CA GLU A 69 -5.19 8.57 21.37
C GLU A 69 -5.83 9.60 20.40
N GLN A 70 -6.57 9.13 19.37
CA GLN A 70 -7.35 9.81 18.31
C GLN A 70 -6.82 9.70 16.85
N SER A 71 -5.77 8.93 16.56
CA SER A 71 -5.30 8.72 15.17
C SER A 71 -4.94 7.26 14.86
N TYR A 72 -5.09 6.89 13.57
CA TYR A 72 -4.60 5.62 13.04
C TYR A 72 -3.23 5.85 12.42
N GLU A 73 -2.20 5.26 13.02
CA GLU A 73 -0.88 5.20 12.42
C GLU A 73 -0.74 3.88 11.67
N ILE A 74 -0.25 3.96 10.44
CA ILE A 74 -0.01 2.80 9.58
C ILE A 74 1.50 2.65 9.43
N PHE A 75 1.98 1.43 9.61
CA PHE A 75 3.39 1.12 9.47
C PHE A 75 3.59 -0.02 8.47
N ILE A 76 4.69 0.07 7.75
CA ILE A 76 5.24 -0.97 6.88
C ILE A 76 6.41 -1.58 7.62
N GLU A 77 6.36 -2.89 7.82
CA GLU A 77 7.45 -3.68 8.38
C GLU A 77 8.02 -4.59 7.30
N LYS A 78 9.34 -4.57 7.14
CA LYS A 78 10.04 -5.67 6.46
C LYS A 78 10.46 -6.69 7.51
N VAL A 79 10.00 -7.92 7.32
CA VAL A 79 10.24 -9.01 8.27
C VAL A 79 10.99 -10.13 7.57
N GLU A 80 12.11 -10.55 8.14
CA GLU A 80 12.82 -11.76 7.71
C GLU A 80 12.29 -12.99 8.43
N PHE A 81 12.32 -14.13 7.76
CA PHE A 81 11.82 -15.40 8.28
C PHE A 81 12.81 -16.54 8.04
N GLY A 82 12.78 -17.54 8.93
CA GLY A 82 13.58 -18.76 8.87
C GLY A 82 12.87 -19.92 8.16
N ASN A 83 13.20 -21.16 8.55
CA ASN A 83 12.57 -22.35 7.99
C ASN A 83 11.05 -22.32 8.15
N ASP A 84 10.31 -22.75 7.13
CA ASP A 84 8.84 -22.89 7.18
C ASP A 84 8.09 -21.62 7.63
N GLY A 85 8.67 -20.43 7.43
CA GLY A 85 8.09 -19.15 7.84
C GLY A 85 8.13 -18.89 9.36
N CYS A 86 8.82 -19.73 10.14
CA CYS A 86 9.04 -19.49 11.57
C CYS A 86 10.12 -18.42 11.82
N CYS A 87 10.25 -17.98 13.08
CA CYS A 87 11.31 -17.06 13.54
C CYS A 87 11.32 -15.73 12.77
N LEU A 88 10.36 -14.89 13.10
CA LEU A 88 10.09 -13.63 12.40
C LEU A 88 10.82 -12.47 13.09
N GLU A 89 11.69 -11.80 12.34
CA GLU A 89 12.46 -10.65 12.82
C GLU A 89 12.15 -9.42 11.97
N ILE A 90 11.70 -8.33 12.61
CA ILE A 90 11.49 -7.04 11.93
C ILE A 90 12.86 -6.44 11.69
N ILE A 91 13.23 -6.22 10.42
CA ILE A 91 14.53 -5.66 10.02
C ILE A 91 14.43 -4.22 9.51
N ASP A 92 13.23 -3.79 9.11
CA ASP A 92 12.93 -2.41 8.74
C ASP A 92 11.50 -2.08 9.20
N PHE A 93 11.32 -0.86 9.70
CA PHE A 93 10.06 -0.40 10.28
C PHE A 93 9.86 1.07 9.94
N ARG A 94 8.81 1.36 9.19
CA ARG A 94 8.55 2.70 8.65
C ARG A 94 7.09 3.09 8.83
N GLN A 95 6.83 4.31 9.26
CA GLN A 95 5.51 4.89 9.30
C GLN A 95 5.13 5.43 7.92
N LEU A 96 3.90 5.18 7.48
CA LEU A 96 3.35 5.72 6.24
C LEU A 96 2.68 7.07 6.51
N ILE A 97 3.19 8.14 5.91
CA ILE A 97 2.66 9.50 6.11
C ILE A 97 1.64 9.82 5.03
N LEU A 98 0.43 9.28 5.19
CA LEU A 98 -0.66 9.41 4.22
C LEU A 98 -1.22 10.82 4.11
N ASP A 99 -1.32 11.56 5.21
CA ASP A 99 -1.94 12.90 5.24
C ASP A 99 -1.31 13.85 4.21
N LYS A 100 0.03 13.85 4.11
CA LYS A 100 0.72 14.71 3.14
C LYS A 100 0.38 14.34 1.70
N ALA A 101 0.32 13.04 1.37
CA ALA A 101 -0.06 12.59 0.04
C ALA A 101 -1.51 13.01 -0.27
N PHE A 102 -2.44 12.81 0.68
CA PHE A 102 -3.85 13.17 0.53
C PHE A 102 -4.14 14.68 0.53
N LEU A 103 -3.26 15.50 1.11
CA LEU A 103 -3.38 16.96 1.09
C LEU A 103 -2.76 17.59 -0.17
N GLN A 104 -1.70 16.98 -0.72
CA GLN A 104 -1.00 17.51 -1.91
C GLN A 104 -1.74 17.21 -3.21
N THR A 105 -2.46 16.09 -3.25
CA THR A 105 -3.33 15.75 -4.37
C THR A 105 -4.76 16.02 -3.97
N HIS A 106 -5.48 16.81 -4.77
CA HIS A 106 -6.89 17.12 -4.52
C HIS A 106 -7.73 15.86 -4.73
N TYR A 107 -7.71 14.90 -3.79
CA TYR A 107 -8.58 13.75 -3.85
C TYR A 107 -10.01 14.19 -3.47
N PRO A 108 -10.95 14.20 -4.43
CA PRO A 108 -12.27 14.82 -4.26
C PRO A 108 -13.14 14.11 -3.21
N LYS A 109 -12.75 12.89 -2.82
CA LYS A 109 -13.46 12.02 -1.86
C LYS A 109 -12.94 12.10 -0.42
N ASN A 110 -11.99 12.98 -0.11
CA ASN A 110 -11.47 13.20 1.26
C ASN A 110 -12.55 13.84 2.18
N LYS A 111 -13.59 13.07 2.50
CA LYS A 111 -14.78 13.46 3.27
C LYS A 111 -15.06 12.51 4.44
N GLY A 112 -14.19 11.51 4.64
CA GLY A 112 -14.47 10.33 5.46
C GLY A 112 -13.51 10.12 6.62
N SER A 113 -13.79 9.09 7.40
CA SER A 113 -12.99 8.66 8.54
C SER A 113 -11.55 8.28 8.13
N HIS A 114 -10.57 8.66 8.95
CA HIS A 114 -9.16 8.25 8.86
C HIS A 114 -8.93 6.74 9.10
N ASN A 115 -10.00 5.93 9.19
CA ASN A 115 -9.90 4.50 9.42
C ASN A 115 -9.24 3.81 8.23
N PHE A 116 -8.04 3.28 8.47
CA PHE A 116 -7.38 2.36 7.55
C PHE A 116 -8.07 1.00 7.58
N LYS A 117 -8.35 0.45 6.39
CA LYS A 117 -8.81 -0.92 6.24
C LYS A 117 -8.10 -1.56 5.06
N LEU A 118 -7.27 -2.57 5.32
CA LEU A 118 -6.72 -3.39 4.26
C LEU A 118 -7.85 -4.12 3.53
N ILE A 119 -7.85 -4.08 2.21
CA ILE A 119 -8.77 -4.85 1.35
C ILE A 119 -8.12 -6.19 1.03
N ARG A 120 -6.94 -6.17 0.40
CA ARG A 120 -6.18 -7.37 0.03
C ARG A 120 -4.73 -7.04 -0.33
N TRP A 121 -3.87 -8.04 -0.24
CA TRP A 121 -2.58 -8.03 -0.93
C TRP A 121 -2.76 -8.46 -2.37
N LEU A 122 -2.06 -7.80 -3.30
CA LEU A 122 -2.01 -8.17 -4.71
C LEU A 122 -0.70 -8.91 -5.02
N GLU A 123 0.41 -8.37 -4.50
CA GLU A 123 1.77 -8.86 -4.69
C GLU A 123 2.56 -8.63 -3.38
N PRO A 124 3.79 -9.18 -3.23
CA PRO A 124 4.58 -8.95 -2.02
C PRO A 124 4.76 -7.49 -1.61
N GLU A 125 4.80 -6.59 -2.60
CA GLU A 125 5.01 -5.14 -2.38
C GLU A 125 3.84 -4.27 -2.83
N VAL A 126 2.67 -4.88 -3.06
CA VAL A 126 1.49 -4.17 -3.58
C VAL A 126 0.24 -4.62 -2.82
N PHE A 127 -0.52 -3.66 -2.30
CA PHE A 127 -1.79 -3.94 -1.64
C PHE A 127 -2.83 -2.86 -1.92
N GLU A 128 -4.10 -3.25 -1.76
CA GLU A 128 -5.24 -2.36 -1.82
C GLU A 128 -5.80 -2.11 -0.42
N PHE A 129 -6.22 -0.88 -0.17
CA PHE A 129 -6.79 -0.47 1.11
C PHE A 129 -7.86 0.60 0.93
N GLN A 130 -8.67 0.76 1.96
CA GLN A 130 -9.63 1.84 2.09
C GLN A 130 -9.13 2.80 3.18
N ALA A 131 -9.15 4.09 2.90
CA ALA A 131 -8.88 5.16 3.86
C ALA A 131 -9.54 6.46 3.35
N PHE A 132 -9.76 7.47 4.19
CA PHE A 132 -10.23 8.80 3.75
C PHE A 132 -11.47 8.80 2.83
N GLY A 133 -12.32 7.78 2.89
CA GLY A 133 -13.51 7.63 2.03
C GLY A 133 -13.25 7.08 0.62
N GLY A 134 -12.02 6.73 0.26
CA GLY A 134 -11.64 6.16 -1.04
C GLY A 134 -10.99 4.79 -0.94
N LYS A 135 -10.81 4.14 -2.10
CA LYS A 135 -10.02 2.92 -2.27
C LYS A 135 -8.72 3.27 -2.98
N TYR A 136 -7.63 2.70 -2.51
CA TYR A 136 -6.29 3.03 -3.00
C TYR A 136 -5.45 1.78 -3.14
N LYS A 137 -4.50 1.84 -4.07
CA LYS A 137 -3.41 0.89 -4.22
C LYS A 137 -2.13 1.55 -3.76
N LEU A 138 -1.38 0.87 -2.90
CA LEU A 138 0.00 1.24 -2.57
C LEU A 138 0.93 0.21 -3.20
N SER A 139 1.90 0.67 -3.99
CA SER A 139 2.92 -0.17 -4.63
C SER A 139 4.32 0.26 -4.21
N GLN A 140 5.31 -0.60 -4.45
CA GLN A 140 6.72 -0.34 -4.14
C GLN A 140 6.94 -0.05 -2.66
N ILE A 141 6.25 -0.79 -1.78
CA ILE A 141 6.32 -0.53 -0.33
C ILE A 141 7.71 -0.81 0.27
N GLY A 142 8.58 -1.52 -0.45
CA GLY A 142 9.99 -1.68 -0.09
C GLY A 142 10.82 -0.40 -0.26
N GLU A 143 10.36 0.54 -1.08
CA GLU A 143 11.07 1.79 -1.40
C GLU A 143 10.79 2.90 -0.39
N GLN A 144 11.70 3.87 -0.28
CA GLN A 144 11.55 5.00 0.66
C GLN A 144 10.30 5.86 0.36
N SER A 145 9.86 5.90 -0.90
CA SER A 145 8.68 6.63 -1.34
C SER A 145 7.74 5.70 -2.13
N PRO A 146 6.92 4.89 -1.45
CA PRO A 146 5.91 4.05 -2.10
C PRO A 146 4.94 4.88 -2.94
N LEU A 147 4.36 4.28 -3.97
CA LEU A 147 3.47 4.97 -4.89
C LEU A 147 2.01 4.68 -4.54
N LEU A 148 1.22 5.74 -4.39
CA LEU A 148 -0.22 5.71 -4.12
C LEU A 148 -1.00 6.01 -5.39
N GLU A 149 -2.01 5.18 -5.65
CA GLU A 149 -2.95 5.35 -6.76
C GLU A 149 -4.38 5.22 -6.24
N GLU A 150 -5.29 6.11 -6.66
CA GLU A 150 -6.73 5.96 -6.38
C GLU A 150 -7.34 4.93 -7.31
N ILE A 151 -8.14 4.02 -6.75
CA ILE A 151 -8.87 3.00 -7.49
C ILE A 151 -10.31 3.50 -7.69
N GLU A 152 -10.72 3.70 -8.94
CA GLU A 152 -12.13 3.98 -9.22
C GLU A 152 -13.00 2.75 -8.95
N GLU A 153 -14.09 2.97 -8.22
CA GLU A 153 -15.21 2.03 -8.24
C GLU A 153 -15.92 2.25 -9.58
N THR A 154 -15.69 1.35 -10.54
CA THR A 154 -16.54 1.31 -11.71
C THR A 154 -17.96 1.03 -11.21
N GLU A 155 -18.89 1.95 -11.44
CA GLU A 155 -20.32 1.78 -11.14
C GLU A 155 -20.93 0.73 -12.09
N GLU A 156 -20.43 -0.50 -12.09
CA GLU A 156 -21.12 -1.62 -12.74
C GLU A 156 -22.13 -2.22 -11.77
N ASN A 157 -23.39 -1.84 -12.02
CA ASN A 157 -24.66 -2.37 -11.48
C ASN A 157 -25.21 -1.74 -10.19
N ILE A 158 -25.61 -0.46 -10.29
CA ILE A 158 -26.87 -0.02 -9.65
C ILE A 158 -27.99 -0.15 -10.69
N ALA A 159 -28.34 -1.39 -11.01
CA ALA A 159 -29.55 -1.73 -11.75
C ALA A 159 -29.96 -3.16 -11.39
N GLN A 160 -30.37 -3.37 -10.14
CA GLN A 160 -31.27 -4.45 -9.73
C GLN A 160 -32.29 -3.91 -8.74
#